data_AF-A0A918MFM4-F1
#
_entry.id   AF-A0A918MFM4-F1
#
_cell.length_a   1.000
_cell.length_b   1.000
_cell.length_c   1.000
_cell.angle_alpha   90.00
_cell.angle_beta   90.00
_cell.angle_gamma   90.00
#
_symmetry.space_group_name_H-M   'P 1'
#
loop_
_entity.id
_entity.type
_entity.pdbx_description
1 polymer ?
#
loop_
_entity_poly.entity_id
_entity_poly.type
_entity_poly.pdbx_seq_one_letter_code
_entity_poly.pdbx_strand_id
1 'polypeptide(L)'
;MHAATQLVTLAGIIPGAKPKPIDGMSGPVSDLFGYGLWLIILAGAGGVGMGVYKLAVSDNSRHGGGSEPFKWMGGGVAAIVLAGSLISILNGIAG
;
A
#
# COMPACT_ATOMS: atom_id res chain seq x y z
N MET A 1 -23.65 -12.44 -32.91
CA MET A 1 -24.38 -12.66 -31.64
C MET A 1 -24.30 -14.08 -31.08
N HIS A 2 -23.93 -15.11 -31.87
CA HIS A 2 -23.78 -16.50 -31.37
C HIS A 2 -22.58 -16.74 -30.42
N ALA A 3 -21.45 -16.06 -30.63
CA ALA A 3 -20.24 -16.24 -29.79
C ALA A 3 -20.42 -15.74 -28.35
N ALA A 4 -21.18 -14.65 -28.16
CA ALA A 4 -21.47 -14.10 -26.84
C ALA A 4 -22.37 -15.03 -26.01
N THR A 5 -23.36 -15.66 -26.65
CA THR A 5 -24.22 -16.66 -26.02
C THR A 5 -23.40 -17.87 -25.55
N GLN A 6 -22.46 -18.35 -26.36
CA GLN A 6 -21.60 -19.48 -25.99
C GLN A 6 -20.69 -19.17 -24.78
N LEU A 7 -20.15 -17.95 -24.69
CA LEU A 7 -19.32 -17.52 -23.55
C LEU A 7 -20.13 -17.42 -22.25
N VAL A 8 -21.39 -16.97 -22.31
CA VAL A 8 -22.29 -16.92 -21.16
C VAL A 8 -22.68 -18.34 -20.71
N THR A 9 -22.92 -19.26 -21.64
CA THR A 9 -23.21 -20.66 -21.30
C THR A 9 -21.97 -21.37 -20.73
N LEU A 10 -20.77 -21.07 -21.23
CA LEU A 10 -19.52 -21.65 -20.72
C LEU A 10 -19.19 -21.13 -19.31
N ALA A 11 -19.45 -19.85 -19.04
CA ALA A 11 -19.33 -19.26 -17.70
C ALA A 11 -20.35 -19.80 -16.69
N GLY A 12 -21.50 -20.30 -17.15
CA GLY A 12 -22.49 -20.98 -16.32
C GLY A 12 -22.18 -22.46 -16.02
N ILE A 13 -21.35 -23.11 -16.85
CA ILE A 13 -20.96 -24.53 -16.72
C ILE A 13 -19.69 -24.71 -15.90
N ILE A 14 -18.73 -23.78 -16.01
CA ILE A 14 -17.51 -23.82 -15.21
C ILE A 14 -17.85 -23.25 -13.83
N PRO A 15 -17.87 -24.06 -12.75
CA PRO A 15 -18.07 -23.53 -11.41
C PRO A 15 -17.00 -22.45 -11.20
N GLY A 16 -17.41 -21.23 -10.89
CA GLY A 16 -16.48 -20.13 -10.67
C GLY A 16 -15.40 -20.59 -9.69
N ALA A 17 -14.16 -20.63 -10.16
CA ALA A 17 -13.04 -21.14 -9.39
C ALA A 17 -12.88 -20.24 -8.16
N LYS A 18 -13.47 -20.66 -7.03
CA LYS A 18 -13.24 -20.02 -5.75
C LYS A 18 -11.76 -20.25 -5.45
N PRO A 19 -10.98 -19.19 -5.12
CA PRO A 19 -9.60 -19.38 -4.68
C PRO A 19 -9.60 -20.40 -3.56
N LYS A 20 -9.02 -21.57 -3.81
CA LYS A 20 -8.92 -22.62 -2.79
C LYS A 20 -7.86 -22.15 -1.81
N PRO A 21 -8.20 -21.90 -0.54
CA PRO A 21 -7.19 -21.61 0.46
C PRO A 21 -6.19 -22.77 0.50
N ILE A 22 -4.90 -22.46 0.54
CA ILE A 22 -3.87 -23.46 0.79
C ILE A 22 -3.76 -23.57 2.31
N ASP A 23 -4.15 -24.73 2.85
CA ASP A 23 -4.11 -24.98 4.29
C ASP A 23 -2.69 -24.75 4.83
N GLY A 24 -2.58 -23.95 5.89
CA GLY A 24 -1.31 -23.58 6.52
C GLY A 24 -0.56 -22.39 5.89
N MET A 25 -1.01 -21.84 4.76
CA MET A 25 -0.35 -20.67 4.13
C MET A 25 -0.88 -19.31 4.60
N SER A 26 -2.05 -19.24 5.25
CA SER A 26 -2.64 -17.97 5.69
C SER A 26 -1.74 -17.20 6.68
N GLY A 27 -1.15 -17.89 7.65
CA GLY A 27 -0.21 -17.31 8.62
C GLY A 27 1.05 -16.74 7.95
N PRO A 28 1.84 -17.56 7.23
CA PRO A 28 3.05 -17.09 6.55
C PRO A 28 2.81 -15.92 5.58
N VAL A 29 1.70 -15.93 4.84
CA VAL A 29 1.34 -14.83 3.94
C VAL A 29 1.01 -13.57 4.74
N SER A 30 0.24 -13.67 5.82
CA SER A 30 -0.07 -12.54 6.70
C SER A 30 1.20 -11.91 7.29
N ASP A 31 2.14 -12.73 7.77
CA ASP A 31 3.41 -12.26 8.32
C ASP A 31 4.25 -11.52 7.26
N LEU A 32 4.34 -12.09 6.05
CA LEU A 32 5.07 -11.47 4.95
C LEU A 32 4.47 -10.11 4.55
N PHE A 33 3.13 -10.01 4.49
CA PHE A 33 2.44 -8.74 4.26
C PHE A 33 2.68 -7.75 5.40
N GLY A 34 2.67 -8.21 6.64
CA GLY A 34 2.99 -7.39 7.82
C GLY A 34 4.40 -6.79 7.76
N TYR A 35 5.41 -7.61 7.45
CA TYR A 35 6.79 -7.14 7.27
C TYR A 35 6.93 -6.17 6.08
N GLY A 36 6.27 -6.47 4.96
CA GLY A 36 6.26 -5.60 3.79
C GLY A 36 5.66 -4.22 4.08
N LEU A 37 4.55 -4.17 4.81
CA LEU A 37 3.92 -2.92 5.23
C LEU A 37 4.79 -2.14 6.21
N TRP A 38 5.54 -2.81 7.08
CA TRP A 38 6.52 -2.18 7.95
C TRP A 38 7.64 -1.47 7.19
N LEU A 39 8.13 -2.04 6.08
CA LEU A 39 9.09 -1.37 5.21
C LEU A 39 8.51 -0.08 4.61
N ILE A 40 7.22 -0.06 4.29
CA ILE A 40 6.53 1.14 3.80
C ILE A 40 6.44 2.21 4.90
N ILE A 41 6.18 1.82 6.15
CA ILE A 41 6.21 2.76 7.29
C ILE A 41 7.60 3.38 7.45
N LEU A 42 8.67 2.57 7.39
CA LEU A 42 10.04 3.06 7.49
C LEU A 42 10.39 4.01 6.33
N ALA A 43 9.99 3.68 5.11
CA ALA A 43 10.15 4.56 3.95
C ALA A 43 9.38 5.87 4.13
N GLY A 44 8.16 5.81 4.67
CA GLY A 44 7.35 6.98 4.98
C GLY A 44 8.00 7.88 6.02
N ALA A 45 8.54 7.30 7.11
CA ALA A 45 9.29 8.03 8.13
C ALA A 45 10.54 8.70 7.55
N GLY A 46 11.27 8.00 6.66
CA GLY A 46 12.38 8.57 5.91
C GLY A 46 11.98 9.75 5.02
N GLY A 47 10.83 9.65 4.34
CA GLY A 47 10.27 10.74 3.54
C GLY A 47 9.93 11.98 4.36
N VAL A 48 9.32 11.79 5.54
CA VAL A 48 9.05 12.89 6.48
C VAL A 48 10.36 13.52 6.97
N GLY A 49 11.33 12.70 7.39
CA GLY A 49 12.64 13.17 7.85
C GLY A 49 13.38 13.98 6.77
N MET A 50 13.40 13.50 5.53
CA MET A 50 13.98 14.22 4.39
C MET A 50 13.26 15.53 4.10
N GLY A 51 11.93 15.54 4.21
CA GLY A 51 11.15 16.76 4.07
C GLY A 51 11.47 17.80 5.14
N VAL A 52 11.58 17.39 6.41
CA VAL A 52 12.00 18.27 7.52
C VAL A 52 13.43 18.78 7.31
N TYR A 53 14.36 17.90 6.91
CA TYR A 53 15.74 18.31 6.61
C TYR A 53 15.78 19.36 5.50
N LYS A 54 15.06 19.14 4.40
CA LYS A 54 14.96 20.09 3.29
C LYS A 54 14.34 21.42 3.72
N LEU A 55 13.36 21.40 4.62
CA LEU A 55 12.75 22.61 5.19
C LEU A 55 13.75 23.37 6.08
N ALA A 56 14.51 22.66 6.90
CA ALA A 56 15.48 23.26 7.82
C ALA A 56 16.68 23.89 7.10
N VAL A 57 17.07 23.35 5.95
CA VAL A 57 18.22 23.80 5.14
C VAL A 57 17.78 24.72 3.99
N SER A 58 16.47 24.90 3.75
CA SER A 58 16.01 25.77 2.67
C SER A 58 16.33 27.24 2.96
N ASP A 59 17.21 27.82 2.17
CA ASP A 59 17.55 29.23 2.23
C ASP A 59 16.52 30.03 1.42
N ASN A 60 15.68 30.82 2.11
CA ASN A 60 14.52 31.53 1.54
C ASN A 60 14.86 32.52 0.40
N SER A 61 16.13 32.86 0.20
CA SER A 61 16.58 33.93 -0.71
C SER A 61 16.95 33.48 -2.14
N ARG A 62 17.02 32.18 -2.44
CA ARG A 62 17.50 31.68 -3.74
C ARG A 62 16.45 30.83 -4.48
N HIS A 63 15.31 31.41 -4.89
CA HIS A 63 14.42 30.93 -5.97
C HIS A 63 14.05 29.41 -6.02
N GLY A 64 14.30 28.63 -4.96
CA GLY A 64 14.30 27.17 -4.97
C GLY A 64 13.62 26.53 -3.76
N GLY A 65 13.09 27.33 -2.83
CA GLY A 65 12.28 26.89 -1.69
C GLY A 65 10.83 26.58 -2.05
N GLY A 66 10.60 26.05 -3.26
CA GLY A 66 9.29 25.57 -3.69
C GLY A 66 8.79 24.45 -2.77
N SER A 67 7.52 24.09 -2.88
CA SER A 67 6.78 23.12 -2.05
C SER A 67 7.39 21.71 -1.90
N GLU A 68 8.59 21.48 -2.42
CA GLU A 68 9.35 20.25 -2.38
C GLU A 68 9.51 19.65 -0.97
N PRO A 69 9.88 20.38 0.10
CA PRO A 69 9.93 19.82 1.45
C PRO A 69 8.58 19.22 1.87
N PHE A 70 7.49 19.93 1.56
CA PHE A 70 6.13 19.49 1.85
C PHE A 70 5.68 18.31 0.99
N LYS A 71 6.19 18.15 -0.24
CA LYS A 71 5.93 16.95 -1.05
C LYS A 71 6.56 15.72 -0.41
N TRP A 72 7.78 15.84 0.11
CA TRP A 72 8.46 14.76 0.83
C TRP A 72 7.75 14.43 2.15
N MET A 73 7.37 15.45 2.93
CA MET A 73 6.58 15.25 4.15
C MET A 73 5.21 14.65 3.88
N GLY A 74 4.46 15.19 2.93
CA GLY A 74 3.12 14.73 2.59
C GLY A 74 3.11 13.31 2.04
N GLY A 75 4.06 12.98 1.15
CA GLY A 75 4.23 11.61 0.64
C GLY A 75 4.61 10.62 1.75
N GLY A 76 5.50 11.04 2.67
CA GLY A 76 5.89 10.22 3.81
C GLY A 76 4.74 9.96 4.79
N VAL A 77 3.97 10.99 5.15
CA VAL A 77 2.79 10.88 6.02
C VAL A 77 1.72 9.99 5.36
N ALA A 78 1.44 10.19 4.07
CA ALA A 78 0.49 9.36 3.34
C ALA A 78 0.89 7.87 3.34
N ALA A 79 2.17 7.57 3.14
CA ALA A 79 2.68 6.19 3.19
C ALA A 79 2.49 5.55 4.58
N ILE A 80 2.79 6.29 5.66
CA ILE A 80 2.59 5.80 7.04
C ILE A 80 1.11 5.53 7.31
N VAL A 81 0.23 6.47 6.96
CA VAL A 81 -1.22 6.35 7.22
C VAL A 81 -1.82 5.19 6.44
N LEU A 82 -1.49 5.04 5.15
CA LEU A 82 -2.00 3.94 4.33
C LEU A 82 -1.49 2.58 4.83
N ALA A 83 -0.18 2.46 5.08
CA ALA A 83 0.40 1.20 5.56
C ALA A 83 -0.10 0.85 6.97
N GLY A 84 -0.15 1.83 7.88
CA GLY A 84 -0.66 1.65 9.24
C GLY A 84 -2.14 1.27 9.26
N SER A 85 -2.95 1.83 8.36
CA SER A 85 -4.36 1.43 8.20
C SER A 85 -4.47 -0.02 7.72
N LEU A 86 -3.66 -0.43 6.75
CA LEU A 86 -3.66 -1.81 6.24
C LEU A 86 -3.19 -2.82 7.30
N ILE A 87 -2.14 -2.48 8.07
CA ILE A 87 -1.68 -3.29 9.20
C ILE A 87 -2.79 -3.42 10.25
N SER A 88 -3.50 -2.33 10.54
CA SER A 88 -4.61 -2.34 11.51
C SER A 88 -5.75 -3.24 11.06
N ILE A 89 -6.04 -3.31 9.74
CA ILE A 89 -7.03 -4.24 9.19
C ILE A 89 -6.54 -5.68 9.30
N LEU A 90 -5.27 -5.96 8.95
CA LEU A 90 -4.69 -7.30 9.04
C LEU A 90 -4.69 -7.82 10.49
N ASN A 91 -4.34 -6.95 11.44
CA ASN A 91 -4.33 -7.30 12.86
C ASN A 91 -5.73 -7.31 13.48
N GLY A 92 -6.66 -6.49 12.98
CA GLY A 92 -8.04 -6.39 13.46
C GLY A 92 -8.98 -7.48 12.94
N ILE A 93 -8.64 -8.16 11.84
CA ILE A 93 -9.34 -9.38 11.39
C ILE A 93 -8.86 -10.63 12.16
N ALA A 94 -7.70 -10.55 12.81
CA ALA A 94 -7.13 -11.63 13.61
C ALA A 94 -7.49 -11.57 15.12
N GLY A 95 -8.25 -10.54 15.54
CA GLY A 95 -8.70 -10.32 16.92
C GLY A 95 -10.14 -10.77 17.18
#